data_AF-A0A7C2LBQ4-F1
#
_entry.id   AF-A0A7C2LBQ4-F1
#
_cell.length_a   1.000
_cell.length_b   1.000
_cell.length_c   1.000
_cell.angle_alpha   90.00
_cell.angle_beta   90.00
_cell.angle_gamma   90.00
#
_symmetry.space_group_name_H-M   'P 1'
#
loop_
_entity.id
_entity.type
_entity.pdbx_description
1 polymer ?
#
loop_
_entity_poly.entity_id
_entity_poly.type
_entity_poly.pdbx_seq_one_letter_code
_entity_poly.pdbx_strand_id
1 'polypeptide(L)'
;MVRGIKYRLPVVDSFLNWTHGSYRYIEEIFIPELKIAFNEAGYVFWTEEDRYRGLELPGNRVVECVALGSVELEDEDVKVLKEYLRIKESVDKLVEKYFGKRAR
;
A
#
# COMPACT_ATOMS: atom_id res chain seq x y z
N MET A 1 18.14 -1.79 -11.87
CA MET A 1 17.52 -2.57 -10.78
C MET A 1 17.24 -1.63 -9.63
N VAL A 2 16.14 -1.82 -8.92
CA VAL A 2 15.74 -0.98 -7.78
C VAL A 2 15.49 -1.87 -6.56
N ARG A 3 15.92 -1.41 -5.39
CA ARG A 3 15.75 -2.16 -4.14
C ARG A 3 14.39 -1.88 -3.51
N GLY A 4 13.65 -2.95 -3.23
CA GLY A 4 12.45 -2.93 -2.41
C GLY A 4 12.64 -3.63 -1.07
N ILE A 5 11.71 -3.41 -0.15
CA ILE A 5 11.61 -4.07 1.14
C ILE A 5 10.28 -4.83 1.18
N LYS A 6 10.35 -6.14 1.41
CA LYS A 6 9.17 -6.98 1.58
C LYS A 6 8.72 -6.92 3.03
N TYR A 7 7.46 -6.58 3.25
CA TYR A 7 6.82 -6.49 4.55
C TYR A 7 5.67 -7.49 4.64
N ARG A 8 5.47 -8.00 5.85
CA ARG A 8 4.21 -8.58 6.29
C ARG A 8 3.52 -7.56 7.18
N LEU A 9 2.41 -6.99 6.72
CA LEU A 9 1.69 -5.94 7.44
C LEU A 9 0.28 -6.37 7.85
N PRO A 10 -0.17 -5.96 9.04
CA PRO A 10 -1.56 -6.11 9.44
C PRO A 10 -2.45 -5.09 8.71
N VAL A 11 -3.57 -5.55 8.18
CA VAL A 11 -4.59 -4.72 7.54
C VAL A 11 -5.97 -5.04 8.07
N VAL A 12 -6.82 -4.01 8.09
CA VAL A 12 -8.24 -4.10 8.42
C VAL A 12 -9.06 -3.87 7.16
N ASP A 13 -9.94 -4.81 6.84
CA ASP A 13 -10.81 -4.69 5.65
C ASP A 13 -12.01 -3.75 5.89
N SER A 14 -12.29 -3.40 7.14
CA SER A 14 -13.40 -2.50 7.49
C SER A 14 -13.20 -1.82 8.85
N PHE A 15 -13.95 -0.74 9.08
CA PHE A 15 -14.04 -0.10 10.39
C PHE A 15 -14.53 -1.07 11.46
N LEU A 16 -15.48 -1.96 11.13
CA LEU A 16 -15.99 -2.98 12.05
C LEU A 16 -14.89 -3.96 12.48
N ASN A 17 -14.04 -4.39 11.54
CA ASN A 17 -12.90 -5.25 11.86
C ASN A 17 -11.96 -4.54 12.84
N TRP A 18 -11.66 -3.27 12.59
CA TRP A 18 -10.85 -2.45 13.47
C TRP A 18 -11.45 -2.33 14.87
N THR A 19 -12.75 -2.00 15.01
CA THR A 19 -13.40 -1.85 16.32
C THR A 19 -13.40 -3.14 17.15
N HIS A 20 -13.45 -4.30 16.49
CA HIS A 20 -13.38 -5.60 17.14
C HIS A 20 -11.96 -6.16 17.27
N GLY A 21 -10.93 -5.40 16.89
CA GLY A 21 -9.53 -5.83 16.95
C GLY A 21 -9.21 -6.99 16.01
N SER A 22 -10.01 -7.19 14.97
CA SER A 22 -9.82 -8.20 13.93
C SER A 22 -8.97 -7.62 12.81
N TYR A 23 -7.94 -8.35 12.39
CA TYR A 23 -7.06 -7.98 11.29
C TYR A 23 -6.58 -9.24 10.59
N ARG A 24 -6.06 -9.06 9.37
CA ARG A 24 -5.33 -10.10 8.65
C ARG A 24 -3.96 -9.57 8.25
N TYR A 25 -3.06 -10.47 7.92
CA TYR A 25 -1.79 -10.09 7.32
C TYR A 25 -1.88 -10.12 5.81
N ILE A 26 -1.16 -9.21 5.16
CA ILE A 26 -0.83 -9.27 3.75
C ILE A 26 0.68 -9.13 3.56
N GLU A 27 1.18 -9.62 2.44
CA GLU A 27 2.54 -9.31 1.99
C GLU A 27 2.53 -8.14 1.00
N GLU A 28 3.44 -7.19 1.22
CA GLU A 28 3.59 -5.99 0.40
C GLU A 28 5.07 -5.70 0.19
N ILE A 29 5.43 -5.21 -0.99
CA ILE A 29 6.76 -4.73 -1.31
C ILE A 29 6.70 -3.22 -1.41
N PHE A 30 7.54 -2.56 -0.62
CA PHE A 30 7.75 -1.12 -0.65
C PHE A 30 9.04 -0.79 -1.38
N ILE A 31 9.04 0.23 -2.23
CA ILE A 31 10.22 0.74 -2.94
C ILE A 31 10.52 2.14 -2.41
N PRO A 32 11.41 2.29 -1.41
CA PRO A 32 11.59 3.56 -0.69
C PRO A 32 11.99 4.73 -1.58
N GLU A 33 12.95 4.50 -2.49
CA GLU A 33 13.47 5.53 -3.41
C GLU A 33 12.38 6.12 -4.32
N LEU A 34 11.33 5.33 -4.59
CA LEU A 34 10.24 5.71 -5.46
C LEU A 34 8.95 6.00 -4.70
N LYS A 35 8.87 5.71 -3.41
CA LYS A 35 7.64 5.84 -2.60
C LYS A 35 6.45 5.06 -3.17
N ILE A 36 6.72 3.91 -3.79
CA ILE A 36 5.71 3.03 -4.39
C ILE A 36 5.60 1.77 -3.54
N ALA A 37 4.38 1.32 -3.27
CA ALA A 37 4.11 0.01 -2.71
C ALA A 37 3.17 -0.79 -3.61
N PHE A 38 3.35 -2.11 -3.60
CA PHE A 38 2.41 -3.05 -4.20
C PHE A 38 2.32 -4.35 -3.40
N ASN A 39 1.18 -5.05 -3.48
CA ASN A 39 0.92 -6.24 -2.67
C ASN A 39 0.33 -7.41 -3.47
N GLU A 40 0.24 -8.57 -2.81
CA GLU A 40 -0.28 -9.82 -3.39
C GLU A 40 -1.73 -9.73 -3.90
N ALA A 41 -2.50 -8.74 -3.42
CA ALA A 41 -3.87 -8.49 -3.88
C ALA A 41 -3.94 -7.63 -5.15
N GLY A 42 -2.80 -7.27 -5.75
CA GLY A 42 -2.72 -6.51 -6.99
C GLY A 42 -2.90 -5.00 -6.82
N TYR A 43 -2.88 -4.49 -5.58
CA TYR A 43 -2.90 -3.04 -5.36
C TYR A 43 -1.53 -2.43 -5.61
N VAL A 44 -1.52 -1.28 -6.28
CA VAL A 44 -0.33 -0.44 -6.47
C VAL A 44 -0.69 1.00 -6.09
N PHE A 45 0.13 1.62 -5.24
CA PHE A 45 -0.15 2.96 -4.72
C PHE A 45 1.13 3.68 -4.23
N TRP A 46 1.04 5.00 -4.15
CA TRP A 46 2.04 5.84 -3.52
C TRP A 46 1.94 5.76 -1.99
N THR A 47 3.07 5.63 -1.30
CA THR A 47 3.10 5.59 0.17
C THR A 47 4.44 6.04 0.75
N GLU A 48 4.46 6.27 2.06
CA GLU A 48 5.63 6.72 2.82
C GLU A 48 6.02 5.64 3.84
N GLU A 49 7.27 5.70 4.36
CA GLU A 49 7.79 4.75 5.34
C GLU A 49 6.93 4.64 6.61
N ASP A 50 6.22 5.71 6.97
CA ASP A 50 5.34 5.76 8.14
C ASP A 50 4.21 4.72 8.11
N ARG A 51 3.83 4.22 6.93
CA ARG A 51 2.89 3.11 6.76
C ARG A 51 3.34 1.83 7.47
N TYR A 52 4.65 1.65 7.65
CA TYR A 52 5.23 0.43 8.19
C TYR A 52 5.50 0.50 9.70
N ARG A 53 4.98 1.51 10.41
CA ARG A 53 5.10 1.65 11.87
C ARG A 53 4.22 0.67 12.67
N GLY A 54 3.29 -0.04 12.01
CA GLY A 54 2.34 -0.95 12.65
C GLY A 54 0.91 -0.41 12.67
N LEU A 55 -0.06 -1.30 12.91
CA LEU A 55 -1.48 -0.97 13.00
C LEU A 55 -1.88 -0.79 14.46
N GLU A 56 -2.36 0.41 14.79
CA GLU A 56 -3.00 0.68 16.07
C GLU A 56 -4.45 0.20 16.05
N LEU A 57 -4.80 -0.65 17.01
CA LEU A 57 -6.15 -1.16 17.26
C LEU A 57 -6.71 -0.53 18.55
N PRO A 58 -8.04 -0.59 18.76
CA PRO A 58 -8.67 -0.09 19.99
C PRO A 58 -8.03 -0.68 21.26
N GLY A 59 -8.00 0.13 22.32
CA GLY A 59 -7.40 -0.26 23.60
C GLY A 59 -5.86 -0.19 23.60
N ASN A 60 -5.26 0.68 22.78
CA ASN A 60 -3.81 0.90 22.68
C ASN A 60 -3.00 -0.35 22.28
N ARG A 61 -3.62 -1.28 21.54
CA ARG A 61 -2.95 -2.47 21.05
C ARG A 61 -2.30 -2.15 19.71
N VAL A 62 -0.98 -2.32 19.61
CA VAL A 62 -0.24 -2.16 18.36
C VAL A 62 0.08 -3.54 17.78
N VAL A 63 -0.24 -3.73 16.51
CA VAL A 63 0.19 -4.91 15.74
C VAL A 63 1.32 -4.47 14.82
N GLU A 64 2.51 -5.01 15.04
CA GLU A 64 3.71 -4.60 14.31
C GLU A 64 3.73 -5.09 12.87
N CYS A 65 4.36 -4.31 12.00
CA CYS A 65 4.75 -4.75 10.67
C CYS A 65 6.08 -5.51 10.77
N VAL A 66 6.20 -6.62 10.04
CA VAL A 66 7.43 -7.42 10.03
C VAL A 66 8.14 -7.25 8.70
N ALA A 67 9.37 -6.72 8.72
CA ALA A 67 10.23 -6.72 7.54
C ALA A 67 10.73 -8.14 7.27
N LEU A 68 10.36 -8.70 6.12
CA LEU A 68 10.74 -10.06 5.69
C LEU A 68 12.08 -10.09 4.96
N GLY A 69 12.59 -8.94 4.53
CA GLY A 69 13.88 -8.79 3.85
C GLY A 69 13.81 -7.84 2.67
N SER A 70 14.93 -7.67 1.97
CA SER A 70 14.97 -6.88 0.73
C SER A 70 14.76 -7.75 -0.51
N VAL A 71 14.17 -7.15 -1.52
CA VAL A 71 13.96 -7.73 -2.86
C VAL A 71 14.56 -6.79 -3.89
N GLU A 72 15.19 -7.34 -4.92
CA GLU A 72 15.63 -6.57 -6.09
C GLU A 72 14.55 -6.65 -7.17
N LEU A 73 14.17 -5.50 -7.71
CA LEU A 73 13.23 -5.37 -8.81
C LEU A 73 13.94 -4.94 -10.08
N GLU A 74 13.51 -5.49 -11.21
CA GLU A 74 14.01 -5.07 -12.51
C GLU A 74 13.45 -3.69 -12.88
N ASP A 75 14.21 -2.94 -13.68
CA ASP A 75 13.78 -1.60 -14.10
C ASP A 75 12.52 -1.68 -14.98
N GLU A 76 12.30 -2.80 -15.66
CA GLU A 76 11.11 -3.06 -16.46
C GLU A 76 9.86 -3.22 -15.59
N ASP A 77 9.94 -3.99 -14.50
CA ASP A 77 8.84 -4.13 -13.54
C ASP A 77 8.46 -2.78 -12.92
N VAL A 78 9.48 -2.00 -12.55
CA VAL A 78 9.29 -0.66 -11.98
C VAL A 78 8.61 0.28 -12.98
N LYS A 79 8.91 0.16 -14.28
CA LYS A 79 8.22 0.95 -15.32
C LYS A 79 6.73 0.59 -15.39
N VAL A 80 6.38 -0.69 -15.29
CA VAL A 80 4.97 -1.14 -15.28
C VAL A 80 4.22 -0.53 -14.09
N LEU A 81 4.82 -0.55 -12.89
CA LEU A 81 4.21 0.05 -11.69
C LEU A 81 3.97 1.56 -11.84
N LYS A 82 4.95 2.28 -12.38
CA LYS A 82 4.82 3.73 -12.63
C LYS A 82 3.74 4.05 -13.67
N GLU A 83 3.68 3.28 -14.75
CA GLU A 83 2.67 3.49 -15.79
C GLU A 83 1.27 3.19 -15.26
N TYR A 84 1.11 2.13 -14.45
CA TYR A 84 -0.16 1.84 -13.78
C TYR A 84 -0.63 3.03 -12.92
N LEU A 85 0.26 3.61 -12.12
CA LEU A 85 -0.05 4.77 -11.27
C LEU A 85 -0.46 6.00 -12.11
N ARG A 86 0.21 6.23 -13.23
CA ARG A 86 -0.14 7.30 -14.17
C ARG A 86 -1.52 7.11 -14.81
N ILE A 87 -1.84 5.88 -15.20
CA ILE A 87 -3.16 5.53 -15.74
C ILE A 87 -4.22 5.73 -14.66
N LYS A 88 -3.97 5.27 -13.43
CA LYS A 88 -4.87 5.44 -12.29
C LYS A 88 -5.19 6.91 -12.03
N GLU A 89 -4.19 7.78 -11.99
CA GLU A 89 -4.39 9.24 -11.84
C GLU A 89 -5.21 9.85 -12.99
N SER A 90 -4.99 9.37 -14.22
CA SER A 90 -5.76 9.82 -15.39
C SER A 90 -7.23 9.39 -15.29
N VAL A 91 -7.48 8.17 -14.84
CA VAL A 91 -8.82 7.66 -14.57
C VAL A 91 -9.48 8.44 -13.43
N ASP A 92 -8.76 8.74 -12.35
CA ASP A 92 -9.29 9.55 -11.24
C ASP A 92 -9.75 10.93 -11.72
N LYS A 93 -8.98 11.59 -12.59
CA LYS A 93 -9.39 12.87 -13.23
C LYS A 93 -10.63 12.73 -14.09
N LEU A 94 -10.77 11.62 -14.83
CA LEU A 94 -11.98 11.35 -15.60
C LEU A 94 -13.18 11.14 -14.66
N VAL A 95 -13.01 10.38 -13.59
CA VAL A 95 -14.04 10.17 -12.58
C VAL A 95 -14.46 11.51 -11.98
N GLU A 96 -13.53 12.36 -11.57
CA GLU A 96 -13.84 13.70 -11.05
C GLU A 96 -14.59 14.58 -12.07
N LYS A 97 -14.21 14.51 -13.35
CA LYS A 97 -14.85 15.26 -14.42
C LYS A 97 -16.31 14.88 -14.62
N TYR A 98 -16.64 13.58 -14.57
CA TYR A 98 -17.98 13.08 -14.90
C TYR A 98 -18.88 12.90 -13.67
N PHE A 99 -18.31 12.63 -12.50
CA PHE A 99 -19.06 12.33 -11.28
C PHE A 99 -18.89 13.40 -10.19
N GLY A 100 -18.10 14.45 -10.43
CA GLY A 100 -17.75 15.46 -9.43
C GLY A 100 -16.69 14.98 -8.45
N LYS A 101 -16.28 15.86 -7.51
CA LYS A 101 -15.31 15.50 -6.47
C LYS A 101 -15.86 14.37 -5.61
N ARG A 102 -15.18 13.22 -5.53
CA ARG A 102 -15.42 12.25 -4.47
C ARG A 102 -15.11 12.90 -3.13
N ALA A 103 -16.07 12.90 -2.21
CA ALA A 103 -15.76 13.12 -0.80
C ALA A 103 -14.76 12.02 -0.39
N ARG A 104 -13.53 12.44 -0.07
CA ARG A 104 -12.50 11.56 0.51
C ARG A 104 -12.84 11.27 1.96
#